data_AF-A0A1I5W6X7-F1
#
_entry.id   AF-A0A1I5W6X7-F1
#
_cell.length_a   1.000
_cell.length_b   1.000
_cell.length_c   1.000
_cell.angle_alpha   90.00
_cell.angle_beta   90.00
_cell.angle_gamma   90.00
#
_symmetry.space_group_name_H-M   'P 1'
#
loop_
_entity.id
_entity.type
_entity.pdbx_description
1 polymer ?
#
loop_
_entity_poly.entity_id
_entity_poly.type
_entity_poly.pdbx_seq_one_letter_code
_entity_poly.pdbx_strand_id
1 'polypeptide(L)'
;MSQIGKDLLQDCSTQSEFCFSLRCAECGEVWKSRAIRFSRAGVTPPSEGKRVIFDTLYKREKDEALLRAAEEVGKAFNHCPICHRMVCDHCFLVCDELDMCVACARHLQEHGELVAECTEGGTG
;
A
#
# COMPACT_ATOMS: atom_id res chain seq x y z
N MET A 1 -3.05 -5.68 14.22
CA MET A 1 -3.01 -5.70 12.74
C MET A 1 -3.51 -4.35 12.27
N SER A 2 -2.63 -3.52 11.72
CA SER A 2 -2.96 -2.22 11.13
C SER A 2 -3.91 -2.44 9.94
N GLN A 3 -5.19 -2.14 10.10
CA GLN A 3 -6.16 -2.12 9.00
C GLN A 3 -5.91 -0.87 8.18
N ILE A 4 -4.94 -0.91 7.27
CA ILE A 4 -4.84 0.10 6.23
C ILE A 4 -6.11 -0.01 5.40
N GLY A 5 -6.90 1.05 5.40
CA GLY A 5 -8.14 1.12 4.65
C GLY A 5 -7.86 0.96 3.15
N LYS A 6 -8.66 0.14 2.47
CA LYS A 6 -8.64 -0.01 1.01
C LYS A 6 -8.69 1.35 0.28
N ASP A 7 -9.34 2.32 0.91
CA ASP A 7 -9.58 3.67 0.37
C ASP A 7 -8.30 4.50 0.24
N LEU A 8 -7.21 4.09 0.90
CA LEU A 8 -5.92 4.77 0.81
C LEU A 8 -5.10 4.31 -0.40
N LEU A 9 -5.43 3.15 -0.96
CA LEU A 9 -4.73 2.62 -2.13
C LEU A 9 -5.22 3.29 -3.40
N GLN A 10 -4.28 3.89 -4.13
CA GLN A 10 -4.54 4.41 -5.45
C GLN A 10 -4.64 3.26 -6.46
N ASP A 11 -5.76 3.21 -7.17
CA ASP A 11 -5.99 2.25 -8.24
C ASP A 11 -5.19 2.60 -9.50
N CYS A 12 -4.32 1.68 -9.91
CA CYS A 12 -3.55 1.74 -11.15
C CYS A 12 -3.90 0.58 -12.09
N SER A 13 -5.07 -0.05 -11.89
CA SER A 13 -5.52 -1.19 -12.66
C SER A 13 -5.84 -0.81 -14.10
N THR A 14 -5.63 -1.77 -14.99
CA THR A 14 -5.99 -1.72 -16.41
C THR A 14 -7.07 -2.75 -16.70
N GLN A 15 -7.52 -2.83 -17.96
CA GLN A 15 -8.46 -3.89 -18.37
C GLN A 15 -7.84 -5.31 -18.33
N SER A 16 -6.50 -5.41 -18.32
CA SER A 16 -5.80 -6.69 -18.33
C SER A 16 -5.20 -7.09 -16.99
N GLU A 17 -4.90 -6.13 -16.12
CA GLU A 17 -4.16 -6.35 -14.88
C GLU A 17 -4.61 -5.42 -13.77
N PHE A 18 -4.63 -5.92 -12.54
CA PHE A 18 -4.91 -5.18 -11.33
C PHE A 18 -3.60 -4.76 -10.67
N CYS A 19 -3.47 -3.49 -10.35
CA CYS A 19 -2.30 -2.92 -9.71
C CYS A 19 -2.72 -1.75 -8.83
N PHE A 20 -2.13 -1.64 -7.64
CA PHE A 20 -2.44 -0.60 -6.67
C PHE A 20 -1.15 0.05 -6.19
N SER A 21 -1.24 1.29 -5.73
CA SER A 21 -0.09 2.01 -5.19
C SER A 21 -0.44 2.80 -3.95
N LEU A 22 0.56 3.04 -3.12
CA LEU A 22 0.47 3.95 -1.98
C LEU A 22 1.72 4.82 -1.94
N ARG A 23 1.53 6.12 -1.70
CA ARG A 23 2.64 7.07 -1.53
C ARG A 23 2.86 7.33 -0.04
N CYS A 24 4.11 7.22 0.40
CA CYS A 24 4.51 7.68 1.73
C CYS A 24 4.32 9.19 1.85
N ALA A 25 3.61 9.65 2.87
CA ALA A 25 3.34 11.07 3.06
C ALA A 25 4.55 11.86 3.61
N GLU A 26 5.64 11.19 3.99
CA GLU A 26 6.88 11.81 4.49
C GLU A 26 7.92 11.93 3.37
N CYS A 27 8.43 10.80 2.88
CA CYS A 27 9.48 10.79 1.85
C CYS A 27 8.96 10.85 0.41
N GLY A 28 7.66 10.63 0.19
CA GLY A 28 7.07 10.61 -1.15
C GLY A 28 7.33 9.33 -1.94
N GLU A 29 8.05 8.35 -1.38
CA GLU A 29 8.30 7.04 -2.01
C GLU A 29 6.98 6.35 -2.34
N VAL A 30 6.92 5.69 -3.50
CA VAL A 30 5.69 5.05 -3.99
C VAL A 30 5.86 3.55 -3.95
N TRP A 31 5.12 2.91 -3.05
CA TRP A 31 4.95 1.46 -3.08
C TRP A 31 3.94 1.08 -4.16
N LYS A 32 4.20 -0.04 -4.85
CA LYS A 32 3.30 -0.63 -5.83
C LYS A 32 3.08 -2.11 -5.52
N SER A 33 1.84 -2.55 -5.60
CA SER A 33 1.50 -3.96 -5.51
C SER A 33 2.04 -4.70 -6.73
N ARG A 34 2.25 -6.01 -6.58
CA ARG A 34 2.46 -6.87 -7.74
C ARG A 34 1.24 -6.78 -8.67
N ALA A 35 1.49 -6.71 -9.98
CA ALA A 35 0.43 -6.75 -10.98
C ALA A 35 -0.20 -8.16 -11.03
N ILE A 36 -1.52 -8.23 -10.90
CA ILE A 36 -2.29 -9.48 -10.98
C ILE A 36 -3.10 -9.46 -12.27
N ARG A 37 -2.83 -10.43 -13.15
CA ARG A 37 -3.54 -10.52 -14.43
C ARG A 37 -5.01 -10.90 -14.22
N PHE A 38 -5.91 -10.18 -14.87
CA PHE A 38 -7.33 -10.50 -14.93
C PHE A 38 -7.56 -11.80 -15.71
N SER A 39 -8.42 -12.69 -15.23
CA SER A 39 -8.62 -14.02 -15.82
C SER A 39 -9.18 -14.00 -17.25
N ARG A 40 -9.85 -12.92 -17.65
CA ARG A 40 -10.36 -12.72 -19.03
C ARG A 40 -9.59 -11.66 -19.81
N ALA A 41 -8.39 -11.29 -19.36
CA ALA A 41 -7.53 -10.34 -20.07
C ALA A 41 -7.32 -10.75 -21.53
N GLY A 42 -7.66 -9.85 -22.47
CA GLY A 42 -7.53 -10.07 -23.91
C GLY A 42 -8.63 -10.93 -24.55
N VAL A 43 -9.62 -11.39 -23.78
CA VAL A 43 -10.76 -12.14 -24.31
C VAL A 43 -11.91 -11.19 -24.60
N THR A 44 -12.33 -11.12 -25.87
CA THR A 44 -13.51 -10.33 -26.26
C THR A 44 -14.79 -11.10 -25.88
N PRO A 45 -15.74 -10.50 -25.14
CA PRO A 45 -17.00 -11.13 -24.83
C PRO A 45 -17.79 -11.42 -26.12
N PRO A 46 -18.29 -12.65 -26.34
CA PRO A 46 -18.99 -13.00 -27.58
C PRO A 46 -20.44 -12.47 -27.64
N SER A 47 -20.96 -11.91 -26.54
CA SER A 47 -22.31 -11.35 -26.47
C SER A 47 -22.41 -10.30 -25.36
N GLU A 48 -23.46 -9.48 -25.38
CA GLU A 48 -23.73 -8.50 -24.31
C GLU A 48 -23.95 -9.18 -22.95
N GLY A 49 -24.64 -10.33 -22.92
CA GLY A 49 -24.81 -11.10 -21.68
C GLY A 49 -23.47 -11.56 -21.10
N LYS A 50 -22.51 -11.98 -21.95
CA LYS A 50 -21.15 -12.31 -21.51
C LYS A 50 -20.35 -11.09 -21.09
N ARG A 51 -20.59 -9.92 -21.70
CA ARG A 51 -19.97 -8.65 -21.28
C ARG A 51 -20.33 -8.33 -19.83
N VAL A 52 -21.61 -8.42 -19.46
CA VAL A 52 -22.06 -8.21 -18.06
C VAL A 52 -21.38 -9.19 -17.10
N ILE A 53 -21.22 -10.46 -17.51
CA ILE A 53 -20.52 -11.46 -16.71
C ILE A 53 -19.04 -11.09 -16.54
N PHE A 54 -18.37 -10.65 -17.61
CA PHE A 54 -16.96 -10.26 -17.56
C PHE A 54 -16.75 -9.02 -16.70
N ASP A 55 -17.64 -8.02 -16.78
CA ASP A 55 -17.58 -6.82 -15.94
C ASP A 55 -17.77 -7.16 -14.47
N THR A 56 -18.69 -8.07 -14.16
CA THR A 56 -18.92 -8.55 -12.79
C THR A 56 -17.70 -9.31 -12.27
N LEU A 57 -17.11 -10.17 -13.10
CA LEU A 57 -15.92 -10.93 -12.77
C LEU A 57 -14.71 -10.01 -12.55
N TYR A 58 -14.54 -9.00 -13.40
CA TYR A 58 -13.48 -7.99 -13.26
C TYR A 58 -13.55 -7.29 -11.92
N LYS A 59 -14.73 -6.82 -11.50
CA LYS A 59 -14.92 -6.16 -10.19
C LYS A 59 -14.54 -7.09 -9.03
N ARG A 60 -15.00 -8.34 -9.08
CA ARG A 60 -14.71 -9.33 -8.03
C ARG A 60 -13.21 -9.62 -7.93
N GLU A 61 -12.55 -9.93 -9.04
CA GLU A 61 -11.11 -10.22 -9.04
C GLU A 61 -10.28 -9.01 -8.63
N LYS A 62 -10.72 -7.81 -9.02
CA LYS A 62 -10.11 -6.55 -8.58
C LYS A 62 -10.24 -6.34 -7.08
N ASP A 63 -11.40 -6.61 -6.48
CA ASP A 63 -11.60 -6.50 -5.03
C ASP A 63 -10.73 -7.48 -4.25
N GLU A 64 -10.56 -8.71 -4.77
CA GLU A 64 -9.63 -9.70 -4.21
C GLU A 64 -8.17 -9.24 -4.33
N ALA A 65 -7.78 -8.63 -5.46
CA ALA A 65 -6.46 -8.05 -5.64
C ALA A 65 -6.21 -6.86 -4.71
N LEU A 66 -7.22 -6.02 -4.51
CA LEU A 66 -7.18 -4.87 -3.59
C LEU A 66 -7.02 -5.32 -2.13
N LEU A 67 -7.72 -6.37 -1.73
CA LEU A 67 -7.57 -6.97 -0.39
C LEU A 67 -6.14 -7.46 -0.15
N ARG A 68 -5.56 -8.17 -1.12
CA ARG A 68 -4.17 -8.62 -1.03
C ARG A 68 -3.19 -7.45 -0.94
N ALA A 69 -3.38 -6.43 -1.78
CA ALA A 69 -2.55 -5.23 -1.73
C ALA A 69 -2.64 -4.53 -0.37
N ALA A 70 -3.85 -4.38 0.20
CA ALA A 70 -4.03 -3.77 1.52
C ALA A 70 -3.31 -4.55 2.63
N GLU A 71 -3.31 -5.89 2.57
CA GLU A 71 -2.57 -6.72 3.52
C GLU A 71 -1.05 -6.54 3.37
N GLU A 72 -0.53 -6.46 2.14
CA GLU A 72 0.90 -6.21 1.88
C GLU A 72 1.32 -4.84 2.41
N VAL A 73 0.53 -3.79 2.15
CA VAL A 73 0.82 -2.45 2.66
C VAL A 73 0.76 -2.41 4.18
N GLY A 74 -0.17 -3.14 4.82
CA GLY A 74 -0.28 -3.22 6.27
C GLY A 74 0.98 -3.74 6.96
N LYS A 75 1.88 -4.40 6.23
CA LYS A 75 3.16 -4.92 6.71
C LYS A 75 4.35 -3.97 6.48
N ALA A 76 4.20 -2.96 5.62
CA ALA A 76 5.29 -2.08 5.18
C ALA A 76 5.04 -0.58 5.44
N PHE A 77 3.83 -0.23 5.89
CA PHE A 77 3.43 1.13 6.19
C PHE A 77 2.68 1.19 7.51
N ASN A 78 2.79 2.34 8.15
CA ASN A 78 2.23 2.64 9.46
C ASN A 78 1.38 3.92 9.40
N HIS A 79 0.33 3.95 10.21
CA HIS A 79 -0.46 5.17 10.45
C HIS A 79 0.17 5.94 11.61
N CYS A 80 0.53 7.20 11.36
CA CYS A 80 0.99 8.08 12.43
C CYS A 80 -0.19 8.45 13.35
N PRO A 81 -0.13 8.18 14.68
CA PRO A 81 -1.24 8.48 15.59
C PRO A 81 -1.47 9.99 15.79
N ILE A 82 -0.45 10.82 15.50
CA ILE A 82 -0.50 12.27 15.69
C ILE A 82 -1.14 13.00 14.50
N CYS A 83 -0.69 12.67 13.27
CA CYS A 83 -1.15 13.36 12.06
C CYS A 83 -2.04 12.50 11.15
N HIS A 84 -2.29 11.24 11.52
CA HIS A 84 -3.11 10.26 10.81
C HIS A 84 -2.66 9.91 9.38
N ARG A 85 -1.51 10.43 8.93
CA ARG A 85 -0.94 10.12 7.61
C ARG A 85 -0.32 8.73 7.55
N MET A 86 -0.35 8.14 6.36
CA MET A 86 0.35 6.90 6.04
C MET A 86 1.82 7.17 5.74
N VAL A 87 2.71 6.44 6.41
CA VAL A 87 4.16 6.55 6.22
C VAL A 87 4.77 5.16 6.10
N CYS A 88 5.83 5.02 5.30
CA CYS A 88 6.54 3.74 5.21
C CYS A 88 7.36 3.48 6.48
N ASP A 89 7.82 2.24 6.68
CA ASP A 89 8.65 1.84 7.82
C ASP A 89 9.92 2.69 7.99
N HIS A 90 10.53 3.14 6.89
CA HIS A 90 11.71 4.02 6.91
C HIS A 90 11.41 5.45 7.39
N CYS A 91 10.14 5.82 7.52
CA CYS A 91 9.68 7.14 7.97
C CYS A 91 8.87 7.06 9.27
N PHE A 92 8.80 5.87 9.88
CA PHE A 92 8.14 5.62 11.15
C PHE A 92 9.20 5.32 12.21
N LEU A 93 9.15 6.05 13.32
CA LEU A 93 10.05 5.89 14.45
C LEU A 93 9.35 5.08 15.53
N VAL A 94 10.08 4.09 16.04
CA VAL A 94 9.78 3.41 17.29
C VAL A 94 10.31 4.30 18.40
N CYS A 95 9.41 4.82 19.22
CA CYS A 95 9.71 5.69 20.34
C CYS A 95 9.33 5.00 21.65
N ASP A 96 9.93 5.40 22.76
CA ASP A 96 9.69 4.73 24.05
C ASP A 96 8.23 4.82 24.51
N GLU A 97 7.55 5.93 24.22
CA GLU A 97 6.18 6.19 24.66
C GLU A 97 5.13 5.95 23.57
N LEU A 98 5.39 6.44 22.35
CA LEU A 98 4.43 6.38 21.26
C LEU A 98 5.11 6.44 19.90
N ASP A 99 4.99 5.36 19.13
CA ASP A 99 5.54 5.30 17.77
C ASP A 99 4.83 6.29 16.83
N MET A 100 5.60 7.01 16.04
CA MET A 100 5.07 8.06 15.16
C MET A 100 5.97 8.36 13.97
N CYS A 101 5.48 9.16 13.02
CA CYS A 101 6.32 9.54 11.88
C CYS A 101 7.45 10.50 12.28
N VAL A 102 8.54 10.48 11.50
CA VAL A 102 9.73 11.33 11.70
C VAL A 102 9.40 12.82 11.82
N ALA A 103 8.42 13.35 11.08
CA ALA A 103 8.03 14.75 11.18
C ALA A 103 7.35 15.07 12.52
N CYS A 104 6.51 14.16 13.04
CA CYS A 104 5.84 14.37 14.32
C CYS A 104 6.83 14.24 15.48
N ALA A 105 7.73 13.26 15.43
CA ALA A 105 8.78 13.12 16.43
C ALA A 105 9.67 14.38 16.51
N ARG A 106 10.11 14.90 15.36
CA ARG A 106 10.88 16.16 15.31
C ARG A 106 10.12 17.35 15.87
N HIS A 107 8.81 17.42 15.61
CA HIS A 107 7.97 18.51 16.12
C HIS A 107 7.78 18.44 17.64
N LEU A 108 7.64 17.23 18.18
CA LEU A 108 7.47 16.98 19.61
C LEU A 108 8.79 16.85 20.37
N GLN A 109 9.93 16.89 19.67
CA GLN A 109 11.28 16.69 20.21
C GLN A 109 11.51 15.30 20.81
N GLU A 110 10.78 14.29 20.31
CA GLU A 110 10.95 12.89 20.68
C GLU A 110 12.09 12.24 19.89
N HIS A 111 12.77 11.31 20.56
CA HIS A 111 13.85 10.50 19.98
C HIS A 111 13.36 9.06 19.80
N GLY A 112 13.94 8.34 18.84
CA GLY A 112 13.56 6.97 18.55
C GLY A 112 14.43 6.35 17.48
N GLU A 113 14.21 5.07 17.23
CA GLU A 113 14.90 4.29 16.20
C GLU A 113 13.95 4.03 15.02
N LEU A 114 14.47 3.95 13.80
CA LEU A 114 13.64 3.64 12.64
C LEU A 114 13.27 2.15 12.63
N VAL A 115 12.04 1.84 12.21
CA VAL A 115 11.58 0.44 12.07
C VAL A 115 12.44 -0.36 11.08
N ALA A 116 12.93 0.31 10.03
CA ALA A 116 13.85 -0.27 9.07
C ALA A 116 15.28 0.18 9.37
N GLU A 117 16.10 -0.72 9.90
CA GLU A 117 17.54 -0.51 9.99
C GLU A 117 18.13 -0.39 8.57
N CYS A 118 18.80 0.73 8.28
CA CYS A 118 19.68 0.81 7.12
C CYS A 118 20.80 -0.21 7.30
N THR A 119 20.74 -1.35 6.59
CA THR A 119 21.93 -2.19 6.39
C THR A 119 22.85 -1.47 5.43
N GLU A 120 23.61 -0.51 5.95
CA GLU A 120 24.77 0.02 5.26
C GLU A 120 25.78 -1.13 5.09
N GLY A 121 26.12 -1.40 3.83
CA GLY A 121 27.04 -2.45 3.45
C GLY A 121 28.36 -2.33 4.20
N GLY A 122 28.89 -3.50 4.60
CA GLY A 122 30.19 -3.60 5.22
C GLY A 122 31.30 -2.98 4.38
N THR A 123 32.07 -2.12 5.03
CA THR A 123 33.46 -1.84 4.68
C THR A 123 34.30 -2.15 5.92
N GLY A 124 35.17 -3.15 5.79
CA GLY A 124 36.11 -3.60 6.81
C GLY A 124 36.68 -4.96 6.47
#